data_AF-A0A846GWM4-F1
#
_entry.id   AF-A0A846GWM4-F1
#
_cell.length_a   1.000
_cell.length_b   1.000
_cell.length_c   1.000
_cell.angle_alpha   90.00
_cell.angle_beta   90.00
_cell.angle_gamma   90.00
#
_symmetry.space_group_name_H-M   'P 1'
#
loop_
_entity.id
_entity.type
_entity.pdbx_description
1 polymer ?
#
loop_
_entity_poly.entity_id
_entity_poly.type
_entity_poly.pdbx_seq_one_letter_code
_entity_poly.pdbx_strand_id
1 'polypeptide(L)'
;MLFDNPFPNQQQAALEDIVNNIEIQSNFCINHPNYQPFTIPDETVARFQQLPQDIQHKYLSLLLRNFLYGIYYNGYLRTPLALNTSRADIAPHQNLENNTLLGIDLDFYQRLHANNQGTGYFDPNWQVISEETDGSIAVTKGSLTMHIEREIHLKREEKSATIGSIVAIRMPKNLMQNGFYVAVGNVGQERQGNGDIDSKTARIYFNLTPDGALAVMDSMTKYLNAAAIPFTFKVLYNPSEYKRHDCGVLYFERCDSEVVFGVMQTIYLANRCHFRPEVPLFTKFLAPGLSFAEEPTQKFTSQESFGMNRCQIVANGLMQAWQNGNNTPEERLNAIRQQFSQLGIEWERPYLNGE
;
A
#
# COMPACT_ATOMS: atom_id res chain seq x y z
N MET A 1 -3.09 27.25 7.49
CA MET A 1 -2.98 26.25 8.57
C MET A 1 -4.17 25.29 8.47
N LEU A 2 -4.13 24.34 7.52
CA LEU A 2 -5.23 23.39 7.26
C LEU A 2 -5.00 22.00 7.87
N PHE A 3 -3.98 21.87 8.73
CA PHE A 3 -3.51 20.58 9.27
C PHE A 3 -3.35 20.60 10.79
N ASP A 4 -4.23 21.32 11.49
CA ASP A 4 -4.37 21.13 12.93
C ASP A 4 -5.18 19.85 13.17
N ASN A 5 -4.56 18.91 13.87
CA ASN A 5 -4.98 17.52 14.05
C ASN A 5 -6.26 17.43 14.90
N PRO A 6 -7.44 17.13 14.33
CA PRO A 6 -8.66 16.98 15.11
C PRO A 6 -8.78 15.59 15.78
N PHE A 7 -7.88 14.64 15.48
CA PHE A 7 -8.01 13.24 15.86
C PHE A 7 -6.84 12.62 16.66
N PRO A 8 -6.29 13.26 17.71
CA PRO A 8 -5.42 12.57 18.69
C PRO A 8 -6.08 11.29 19.27
N ASN A 9 -7.41 11.25 19.33
CA ASN A 9 -8.16 10.19 20.01
C ASN A 9 -8.32 8.89 19.21
N GLN A 10 -8.20 8.89 17.88
CA GLN A 10 -8.49 7.68 17.08
C GLN A 10 -7.41 6.61 17.26
N GLN A 11 -6.13 7.01 17.26
CA GLN A 11 -5.03 6.07 17.50
C GLN A 11 -5.10 5.51 18.92
N GLN A 12 -5.28 6.37 19.92
CA GLN A 12 -5.39 5.95 21.31
C GLN A 12 -6.57 4.99 21.53
N ALA A 13 -7.78 5.34 21.05
CA ALA A 13 -8.96 4.49 21.20
C ALA A 13 -8.78 3.13 20.50
N ALA A 14 -8.17 3.11 19.31
CA ALA A 14 -7.89 1.85 18.62
C ALA A 14 -6.92 0.97 19.41
N LEU A 15 -5.90 1.56 20.03
CA LEU A 15 -4.91 0.84 20.83
C LEU A 15 -5.50 0.34 22.14
N GLU A 16 -6.33 1.15 22.81
CA GLU A 16 -7.10 0.73 23.98
C GLU A 16 -7.99 -0.47 23.63
N ASP A 17 -8.72 -0.43 22.52
CA ASP A 17 -9.52 -1.56 22.04
C ASP A 17 -8.64 -2.80 21.78
N ILE A 18 -7.51 -2.63 21.06
CA ILE A 18 -6.56 -3.72 20.78
C ILE A 18 -6.08 -4.42 22.05
N VAL A 19 -5.59 -3.68 23.06
CA VAL A 19 -4.98 -4.30 24.25
C VAL A 19 -6.01 -4.93 25.19
N ASN A 20 -7.23 -4.39 25.22
CA ASN A 20 -8.30 -4.88 26.09
C ASN A 20 -9.08 -6.04 25.48
N ASN A 21 -9.29 -6.05 24.15
CA ASN A 21 -10.31 -6.88 23.53
C ASN A 21 -9.76 -7.96 22.60
N ILE A 22 -8.50 -7.89 22.17
CA ILE A 22 -7.89 -8.97 21.37
C ILE A 22 -7.46 -10.13 22.28
N GLU A 23 -7.90 -11.33 21.94
CA GLU A 23 -7.46 -12.57 22.57
C GLU A 23 -6.72 -13.45 21.57
N ILE A 24 -5.51 -13.88 21.95
CA ILE A 24 -4.67 -14.79 21.15
C ILE A 24 -4.81 -16.19 21.74
N GLN A 25 -5.19 -17.17 20.92
CA GLN A 25 -5.35 -18.55 21.33
C GLN A 25 -4.33 -19.47 20.62
N SER A 26 -3.86 -20.50 21.33
CA SER A 26 -2.82 -21.43 20.84
C SER A 26 -3.26 -22.32 19.66
N ASN A 27 -4.55 -22.36 19.36
CA ASN A 27 -5.14 -23.05 18.21
C ASN A 27 -5.22 -22.17 16.95
N PHE A 28 -4.38 -21.13 16.84
CA PHE A 28 -4.35 -20.21 15.70
C PHE A 28 -5.65 -19.44 15.48
N CYS A 29 -6.25 -19.02 16.58
CA CYS A 29 -7.47 -18.21 16.61
C CYS A 29 -7.17 -16.84 17.23
N ILE A 30 -7.60 -15.77 16.54
CA ILE A 30 -7.64 -14.41 17.10
C ILE A 30 -9.10 -14.05 17.34
N ASN A 31 -9.43 -13.80 18.60
CA ASN A 31 -10.78 -13.44 19.03
C ASN A 31 -10.88 -11.95 19.37
N HIS A 32 -12.06 -11.41 19.13
CA HIS A 32 -12.44 -10.05 19.50
C HIS A 32 -13.95 -10.00 19.73
N PRO A 33 -14.45 -9.36 20.81
CA PRO A 33 -15.86 -9.39 21.19
C PRO A 33 -16.81 -8.83 20.12
N ASN A 34 -16.34 -7.92 19.28
CA ASN A 34 -17.15 -7.29 18.23
C ASN A 34 -17.08 -8.02 16.87
N TYR A 35 -16.26 -9.07 16.72
CA TYR A 35 -16.02 -9.72 15.45
C TYR A 35 -16.08 -11.25 15.56
N GLN A 36 -16.44 -11.91 14.46
CA GLN A 36 -16.35 -13.36 14.34
C GLN A 36 -14.88 -13.81 14.51
N PRO A 37 -14.63 -14.96 15.15
CA PRO A 37 -13.29 -15.51 15.35
C PRO A 37 -12.49 -15.57 14.05
N PHE A 38 -11.28 -15.02 14.06
CA PHE A 38 -10.37 -15.08 12.93
C PHE A 38 -9.52 -16.34 13.05
N THR A 39 -10.00 -17.41 12.40
CA THR A 39 -9.46 -18.76 12.51
C THR A 39 -8.99 -19.31 11.17
N ILE A 40 -8.17 -20.36 11.24
CA ILE A 40 -7.82 -21.22 10.11
C ILE A 40 -8.58 -22.56 10.21
N PRO A 41 -8.73 -23.31 9.10
CA PRO A 41 -9.43 -24.60 9.12
C PRO A 41 -8.78 -25.59 10.11
N ASP A 42 -9.59 -26.41 10.78
CA ASP A 42 -9.12 -27.35 11.81
C ASP A 42 -8.04 -28.33 11.29
N GLU A 43 -8.16 -28.78 10.04
CA GLU A 43 -7.13 -29.60 9.39
C GLU A 43 -5.79 -28.89 9.27
N THR A 44 -5.81 -27.57 9.07
CA THR A 44 -4.63 -26.73 8.99
C THR A 44 -4.03 -26.52 10.38
N VAL A 45 -4.87 -26.32 11.40
CA VAL A 45 -4.44 -26.24 12.81
C VAL A 45 -3.67 -27.50 13.21
N ALA A 46 -4.23 -28.68 12.94
CA ALA A 46 -3.59 -29.95 13.28
C ALA A 46 -2.21 -30.12 12.63
N ARG A 47 -2.03 -29.63 11.39
CA ARG A 47 -0.72 -29.64 10.71
C ARG A 47 0.26 -28.65 11.32
N PHE A 48 -0.17 -27.42 11.61
CA PHE A 48 0.71 -26.42 12.22
C PHE A 48 1.16 -26.81 13.63
N GLN A 49 0.30 -27.46 14.42
CA GLN A 49 0.65 -27.94 15.76
C GLN A 49 1.76 -29.00 15.76
N GLN A 50 2.00 -29.67 14.64
CA GLN A 50 3.11 -30.63 14.47
C GLN A 50 4.44 -29.95 14.12
N LEU A 51 4.43 -28.65 13.76
CA LEU A 51 5.64 -27.91 13.40
C LEU A 51 6.38 -27.43 14.65
N PRO A 52 7.68 -27.11 14.54
CA PRO A 52 8.43 -26.48 15.62
C PRO A 52 7.76 -25.20 16.16
N GLN A 53 7.93 -24.96 17.46
CA GLN A 53 7.24 -23.86 18.16
C GLN A 53 7.55 -22.48 17.56
N ASP A 54 8.76 -22.26 17.04
CA ASP A 54 9.13 -21.00 16.39
C ASP A 54 8.34 -20.77 15.09
N ILE A 55 8.06 -21.82 14.31
CA ILE A 55 7.24 -21.74 13.11
C ILE A 55 5.77 -21.48 13.48
N GLN A 56 5.27 -22.13 14.52
CA GLN A 56 3.92 -21.86 15.06
C GLN A 56 3.78 -20.39 15.47
N HIS A 57 4.74 -19.87 16.24
CA HIS A 57 4.73 -18.48 16.69
C HIS A 57 4.83 -17.48 15.53
N LYS A 58 5.66 -17.75 14.52
CA LYS A 58 5.74 -16.93 13.30
C LYS A 58 4.41 -16.87 12.58
N TYR A 59 3.74 -18.01 12.42
CA TYR A 59 2.45 -18.06 11.75
C TYR A 59 1.34 -17.35 12.55
N LEU A 60 1.31 -17.53 13.87
CA LEU A 60 0.37 -16.83 14.75
C LEU A 60 0.57 -15.31 14.73
N SER A 61 1.83 -14.85 14.69
CA SER A 61 2.18 -13.44 14.51
C SER A 61 1.67 -12.89 13.17
N LEU A 62 1.81 -13.66 12.08
CA LEU A 62 1.26 -13.28 10.77
C LEU A 62 -0.26 -13.19 10.77
N LEU A 63 -0.97 -14.13 11.41
CA LEU A 63 -2.42 -14.09 11.57
C LEU A 63 -2.86 -12.85 12.35
N LEU A 64 -2.20 -12.58 13.48
CA LEU A 64 -2.48 -11.39 14.29
C LEU A 64 -2.22 -10.10 13.51
N ARG A 65 -1.09 -9.99 12.78
CA ARG A 65 -0.82 -8.84 11.91
C ARG A 65 -1.92 -8.65 10.88
N ASN A 66 -2.37 -9.72 10.22
CA ASN A 66 -3.41 -9.63 9.20
C ASN A 66 -4.77 -9.21 9.79
N PHE A 67 -5.11 -9.68 10.99
CA PHE A 67 -6.28 -9.23 11.74
C PHE A 67 -6.19 -7.74 12.07
N LEU A 68 -5.07 -7.30 12.65
CA LEU A 68 -4.81 -5.89 12.96
C LEU A 68 -4.89 -5.01 11.71
N TYR A 69 -4.30 -5.47 10.60
CA TYR A 69 -4.31 -4.77 9.32
C TYR A 69 -5.74 -4.60 8.78
N GLY A 70 -6.50 -5.69 8.75
CA GLY A 70 -7.84 -5.70 8.16
C GLY A 70 -8.92 -5.03 9.00
N ILE A 71 -8.84 -5.12 10.34
CA ILE A 71 -9.84 -4.54 11.24
C ILE A 71 -9.50 -3.10 11.60
N TYR A 72 -8.25 -2.83 11.99
CA TYR A 72 -7.88 -1.54 12.56
C TYR A 72 -7.24 -0.62 11.54
N TYR A 73 -6.26 -1.10 10.78
CA TYR A 73 -5.54 -0.26 9.82
C TYR A 73 -6.46 0.16 8.66
N ASN A 74 -6.97 -0.76 7.85
CA ASN A 74 -7.76 -0.37 6.67
C ASN A 74 -9.27 -0.61 6.79
N GLY A 75 -9.74 -1.27 7.84
CA GLY A 75 -11.16 -1.50 8.09
C GLY A 75 -11.85 -2.50 7.16
N TYR A 76 -11.14 -3.11 6.21
CA TYR A 76 -11.71 -4.04 5.21
C TYR A 76 -12.44 -5.23 5.84
N LEU A 77 -11.93 -5.75 6.96
CA LEU A 77 -12.50 -6.92 7.63
C LEU A 77 -13.63 -6.59 8.60
N ARG A 78 -13.94 -5.31 8.86
CA ARG A 78 -14.96 -4.92 9.85
C ARG A 78 -16.35 -5.43 9.49
N THR A 79 -16.73 -5.32 8.22
CA THR A 79 -18.04 -5.77 7.75
C THR A 79 -18.09 -7.29 7.56
N PRO A 80 -17.14 -7.93 6.84
CA PRO A 80 -17.14 -9.38 6.66
C PRO A 80 -17.09 -10.16 7.97
N LEU A 81 -16.39 -9.66 8.99
CA LEU A 81 -16.30 -10.30 10.29
C LEU A 81 -17.28 -9.75 11.33
N ALA A 82 -18.24 -8.89 10.97
CA ALA A 82 -19.25 -8.46 11.94
C ALA A 82 -20.09 -9.64 12.44
N LEU A 83 -20.46 -9.65 13.72
CA LEU A 83 -21.16 -10.78 14.35
C LEU A 83 -22.48 -11.16 13.64
N ASN A 84 -23.14 -10.20 13.02
CA ASN A 84 -24.45 -10.36 12.37
C ASN A 84 -24.36 -10.67 10.86
N THR A 85 -23.15 -10.79 10.29
CA THR A 85 -22.97 -11.11 8.87
C THR A 85 -23.15 -12.60 8.62
N SER A 86 -24.11 -12.96 7.78
CA SER A 86 -24.31 -14.35 7.33
C SER A 86 -23.09 -14.80 6.51
N ARG A 87 -22.56 -16.01 6.72
CA ARG A 87 -21.47 -16.57 5.88
C ARG A 87 -21.78 -16.57 4.37
N ALA A 88 -23.05 -16.52 3.99
CA ALA A 88 -23.50 -16.38 2.60
C ALA A 88 -23.13 -15.01 1.97
N ASP A 89 -22.96 -13.97 2.78
CA ASP A 89 -22.62 -12.61 2.34
C ASP A 89 -21.10 -12.39 2.19
N ILE A 90 -20.29 -13.40 2.58
CA ILE A 90 -18.81 -13.38 2.56
C ILE A 90 -18.25 -14.22 1.41
N ALA A 91 -19.10 -14.91 0.63
CA ALA A 91 -18.65 -15.47 -0.62
C ALA A 91 -17.97 -14.32 -1.40
N PRO A 92 -16.70 -14.45 -1.85
CA PRO A 92 -16.16 -13.48 -2.78
C PRO A 92 -17.16 -13.50 -3.92
N HIS A 93 -17.89 -12.39 -4.12
CA HIS A 93 -18.91 -12.32 -5.13
C HIS A 93 -18.24 -12.80 -6.42
N GLN A 94 -18.51 -14.05 -6.80
CA GLN A 94 -18.39 -14.51 -8.16
C GLN A 94 -19.45 -13.67 -8.85
N ASN A 95 -19.07 -12.45 -9.20
CA ASN A 95 -19.83 -11.63 -10.12
C ASN A 95 -19.90 -12.52 -11.36
N LEU A 96 -21.04 -13.18 -11.54
CA LEU A 96 -21.37 -13.99 -12.71
C LEU A 96 -21.54 -13.07 -13.95
N GLU A 97 -21.33 -11.76 -13.79
CA GLU A 97 -21.11 -10.83 -14.87
C GLU A 97 -19.75 -11.11 -15.54
N ASN A 98 -19.79 -11.32 -16.85
CA ASN A 98 -18.65 -11.63 -17.71
C ASN A 98 -17.70 -10.42 -17.93
N ASN A 99 -17.61 -9.53 -16.95
CA ASN A 99 -16.87 -8.26 -17.00
C ASN A 99 -15.53 -8.33 -16.24
N THR A 100 -15.23 -9.48 -15.60
CA THR A 100 -13.98 -9.70 -14.87
C THR A 100 -13.05 -10.65 -15.63
N LEU A 101 -11.83 -10.21 -15.93
CA LEU A 101 -10.77 -11.06 -16.49
C LEU A 101 -9.69 -11.25 -15.44
N LEU A 102 -9.48 -12.50 -14.99
CA LEU A 102 -8.52 -12.84 -13.91
C LEU A 102 -8.77 -12.04 -12.61
N GLY A 103 -10.02 -11.69 -12.31
CA GLY A 103 -10.38 -10.91 -11.11
C GLY A 103 -10.21 -9.39 -11.25
N ILE A 104 -10.00 -8.88 -12.47
CA ILE A 104 -9.92 -7.45 -12.78
C ILE A 104 -11.24 -7.00 -13.42
N ASP A 105 -11.89 -5.99 -12.84
CA ASP A 105 -12.97 -5.26 -13.49
C ASP A 105 -12.43 -4.42 -14.67
N LEU A 106 -12.64 -4.92 -15.90
CA LEU A 106 -12.03 -4.33 -17.09
C LEU A 106 -12.61 -2.96 -17.45
N ASP A 107 -13.91 -2.74 -17.22
CA ASP A 107 -14.55 -1.44 -17.50
C ASP A 107 -13.96 -0.36 -16.57
N PHE A 108 -13.92 -0.66 -15.27
CA PHE A 108 -13.37 0.28 -14.30
C PHE A 108 -11.87 0.53 -14.53
N TYR A 109 -11.11 -0.52 -14.87
CA TYR A 109 -9.70 -0.38 -15.25
C TYR A 109 -9.52 0.53 -16.49
N GLN A 110 -10.33 0.35 -17.54
CA GLN A 110 -10.28 1.18 -18.73
C GLN A 110 -10.64 2.64 -18.43
N ARG A 111 -11.64 2.87 -17.58
CA ARG A 111 -12.00 4.21 -17.12
C ARG A 111 -10.87 4.87 -16.33
N LEU A 112 -10.18 4.13 -15.44
CA LEU A 112 -8.98 4.60 -14.75
C LEU A 112 -7.88 4.96 -15.77
N HIS A 113 -7.65 4.11 -16.76
CA HIS A 113 -6.65 4.35 -17.78
C HIS A 113 -6.97 5.56 -18.68
N ALA A 114 -8.24 5.78 -19.00
CA ALA A 114 -8.71 6.94 -19.76
C ALA A 114 -8.58 8.26 -18.97
N ASN A 115 -8.72 8.20 -17.65
CA ASN A 115 -8.51 9.34 -16.75
C ASN A 115 -7.05 9.54 -16.35
N ASN A 116 -6.12 8.64 -16.69
CA ASN A 116 -4.70 8.90 -16.46
C ASN A 116 -4.15 9.81 -17.57
N GLN A 117 -3.80 11.06 -17.24
CA GLN A 117 -3.29 12.07 -18.17
C GLN A 117 -1.77 11.97 -18.44
N GLY A 118 -1.12 10.88 -17.99
CA GLY A 118 0.28 10.61 -18.31
C GLY A 118 0.51 10.27 -19.79
N THR A 119 1.75 10.44 -20.24
CA THR A 119 2.19 10.15 -21.62
C THR A 119 3.26 9.05 -21.70
N GLY A 120 3.59 8.45 -20.55
CA GLY A 120 4.67 7.50 -20.37
C GLY A 120 5.91 8.18 -19.80
N TYR A 121 6.91 7.38 -19.47
CA TYR A 121 8.18 7.83 -18.89
C TYR A 121 9.33 7.05 -19.50
N PHE A 122 10.56 7.54 -19.36
CA PHE A 122 11.73 6.78 -19.74
C PHE A 122 12.31 6.08 -18.50
N ASP A 123 12.40 4.76 -18.56
CA ASP A 123 13.05 3.94 -17.53
C ASP A 123 14.53 3.74 -17.91
N PRO A 124 15.49 4.23 -17.11
CA PRO A 124 16.91 4.16 -17.44
C PRO A 124 17.53 2.78 -17.15
N ASN A 125 18.81 2.65 -17.52
CA ASN A 125 19.69 1.54 -17.16
C ASN A 125 19.36 0.21 -17.85
N TRP A 126 18.89 0.26 -19.10
CA TRP A 126 18.71 -0.90 -19.95
C TRP A 126 19.93 -1.11 -20.83
N GLN A 127 20.47 -2.33 -20.87
CA GLN A 127 21.62 -2.66 -21.71
C GLN A 127 21.15 -3.28 -23.03
N VAL A 128 21.63 -2.76 -24.16
CA VAL A 128 21.40 -3.36 -25.49
C VAL A 128 22.25 -4.63 -25.61
N ILE A 129 21.62 -5.77 -25.91
CA ILE A 129 22.30 -7.08 -25.99
C ILE A 129 22.33 -7.69 -27.39
N SER A 130 21.34 -7.38 -28.23
CA SER A 130 21.29 -7.81 -29.62
C SER A 130 20.49 -6.84 -30.49
N GLU A 131 20.73 -6.94 -31.80
CA GLU A 131 19.91 -6.32 -32.83
C GLU A 131 19.32 -7.46 -33.68
N GLU A 132 18.00 -7.43 -33.84
CA GLU A 132 17.25 -8.45 -34.57
C GLU A 132 17.22 -8.11 -36.07
N THR A 133 16.90 -9.10 -36.91
CA THR A 133 16.89 -8.92 -38.37
C THR A 133 15.86 -7.91 -38.87
N ASP A 134 14.83 -7.60 -38.06
CA ASP A 134 13.80 -6.61 -38.37
C ASP A 134 14.18 -5.18 -37.92
N GLY A 135 15.36 -4.99 -37.34
CA GLY A 135 15.84 -3.70 -36.84
C GLY A 135 15.35 -3.35 -35.43
N SER A 136 14.55 -4.21 -34.79
CA SER A 136 14.30 -4.13 -33.34
C SER A 136 15.57 -4.50 -32.58
N ILE A 137 15.69 -4.02 -31.34
CA ILE A 137 16.81 -4.37 -30.46
C ILE A 137 16.30 -5.07 -29.21
N ALA A 138 17.02 -6.08 -28.76
CA ALA A 138 16.77 -6.66 -27.44
C ALA A 138 17.58 -5.87 -26.40
N VAL A 139 16.89 -5.44 -25.36
CA VAL A 139 17.47 -4.76 -24.20
C VAL A 139 17.21 -5.56 -22.93
N THR A 140 18.13 -5.50 -21.97
CA THR A 140 18.00 -6.22 -20.70
C THR A 140 18.20 -5.31 -19.49
N LYS A 141 17.46 -5.60 -18.42
CA LYS A 141 17.61 -5.01 -17.09
C LYS A 141 17.33 -6.08 -16.05
N GLY A 142 18.38 -6.49 -15.33
CA GLY A 142 18.30 -7.65 -14.43
C GLY A 142 18.01 -8.94 -15.20
N SER A 143 16.91 -9.61 -14.88
CA SER A 143 16.47 -10.84 -15.55
C SER A 143 15.42 -10.61 -16.65
N LEU A 144 15.03 -9.36 -16.90
CA LEU A 144 14.00 -9.03 -17.89
C LEU A 144 14.67 -8.61 -19.19
N THR A 145 14.28 -9.27 -20.29
CA THR A 145 14.67 -8.90 -21.65
C THR A 145 13.44 -8.45 -22.41
N MET A 146 13.53 -7.31 -23.10
CA MET A 146 12.46 -6.77 -23.94
C MET A 146 12.97 -6.45 -25.34
N HIS A 147 12.13 -6.71 -26.33
CA HIS A 147 12.37 -6.30 -27.71
C HIS A 147 11.72 -4.95 -27.93
N ILE A 148 12.49 -3.96 -28.37
CA ILE A 148 12.03 -2.59 -28.54
C ILE A 148 12.37 -2.05 -29.93
N GLU A 149 11.50 -1.19 -30.44
CA GLU A 149 11.75 -0.39 -31.64
C GLU A 149 12.44 0.93 -31.29
N ARG A 150 13.59 1.21 -31.92
CA ARG A 150 14.41 2.41 -31.68
C ARG A 150 13.64 3.71 -31.85
N GLU A 151 12.78 3.79 -32.87
CA GLU A 151 12.06 5.01 -33.21
C GLU A 151 10.94 5.36 -32.22
N ILE A 152 10.38 4.34 -31.55
CA ILE A 152 9.24 4.47 -30.63
C ILE A 152 9.72 4.58 -29.17
N HIS A 153 10.70 3.75 -28.80
CA HIS A 153 11.03 3.50 -27.41
C HIS A 153 12.30 4.18 -26.92
N LEU A 154 13.18 4.66 -27.79
CA LEU A 154 14.42 5.34 -27.38
C LEU A 154 14.29 6.86 -27.45
N LYS A 155 15.05 7.55 -26.59
CA LYS A 155 15.27 8.99 -26.72
C LYS A 155 15.97 9.28 -28.05
N ARG A 156 15.78 10.49 -28.58
CA ARG A 156 16.33 10.88 -29.90
C ARG A 156 17.85 10.70 -29.95
N GLU A 157 18.53 11.04 -28.88
CA GLU A 157 19.97 10.93 -28.68
C GLU A 157 20.48 9.49 -28.54
N GLU A 158 19.60 8.54 -28.20
CA GLU A 158 19.94 7.13 -27.97
C GLU A 158 19.58 6.22 -29.16
N LYS A 159 18.96 6.75 -30.21
CA LYS A 159 18.51 5.95 -31.38
C LYS A 159 19.65 5.21 -32.09
N SER A 160 20.87 5.73 -32.03
CA SER A 160 22.07 5.10 -32.58
C SER A 160 22.83 4.20 -31.59
N ALA A 161 22.22 3.85 -30.45
CA ALA A 161 22.85 2.98 -29.45
C ALA A 161 23.28 1.64 -30.06
N THR A 162 24.45 1.15 -29.65
CA THR A 162 25.04 -0.10 -30.15
C THR A 162 24.98 -1.17 -29.07
N ILE A 163 25.24 -2.43 -29.44
CA ILE A 163 25.33 -3.53 -28.46
C ILE A 163 26.32 -3.15 -27.35
N GLY A 164 25.89 -3.34 -26.10
CA GLY A 164 26.61 -2.95 -24.89
C GLY A 164 26.30 -1.55 -24.38
N SER A 165 25.62 -0.71 -25.16
CA SER A 165 25.18 0.63 -24.72
C SER A 165 24.11 0.54 -23.63
N ILE A 166 24.14 1.49 -22.69
CA ILE A 166 23.10 1.69 -21.69
C ILE A 166 22.17 2.79 -22.19
N VAL A 167 20.87 2.50 -22.25
CA VAL A 167 19.83 3.41 -22.75
C VAL A 167 18.67 3.52 -21.76
N ALA A 168 17.83 4.55 -21.94
CA ALA A 168 16.53 4.62 -21.31
C ALA A 168 15.43 4.26 -22.30
N ILE A 169 14.47 3.45 -21.85
CA ILE A 169 13.38 2.97 -22.71
C ILE A 169 12.05 3.59 -22.31
N ARG A 170 11.22 3.90 -23.29
CA ARG A 170 9.90 4.46 -23.05
C ARG A 170 8.96 3.39 -22.52
N MET A 171 8.50 3.59 -21.29
CA MET A 171 7.51 2.78 -20.60
C MET A 171 6.13 3.45 -20.67
N PRO A 172 5.04 2.66 -20.60
CA PRO A 172 3.68 3.20 -20.57
C PRO A 172 3.44 4.06 -19.32
N LYS A 173 2.38 4.89 -19.36
CA LYS A 173 1.96 5.77 -18.25
C LYS A 173 1.46 5.04 -17.00
N ASN A 174 1.41 3.72 -17.04
CA ASN A 174 0.90 2.90 -15.95
C ASN A 174 1.57 1.54 -15.87
N LEU A 175 1.48 0.94 -14.68
CA LEU A 175 1.84 -0.43 -14.37
C LEU A 175 0.60 -1.15 -13.80
N MET A 176 0.66 -2.48 -13.77
CA MET A 176 -0.28 -3.28 -13.00
C MET A 176 0.42 -3.89 -11.80
N GLN A 177 -0.21 -3.79 -10.64
CA GLN A 177 0.17 -4.48 -9.43
C GLN A 177 -1.07 -5.23 -8.91
N ASN A 178 -0.91 -6.38 -8.28
CA ASN A 178 -2.05 -7.15 -7.77
C ASN A 178 -2.99 -6.28 -6.92
N GLY A 179 -4.26 -6.17 -7.33
CA GLY A 179 -5.28 -5.31 -6.72
C GLY A 179 -5.24 -3.82 -7.11
N PHE A 180 -4.25 -3.34 -7.86
CA PHE A 180 -4.07 -1.91 -8.13
C PHE A 180 -3.77 -1.57 -9.59
N TYR A 181 -4.45 -0.51 -10.08
CA TYR A 181 -3.96 0.30 -11.17
C TYR A 181 -2.89 1.26 -10.63
N VAL A 182 -1.75 1.35 -11.32
CA VAL A 182 -0.63 2.18 -10.88
C VAL A 182 -0.29 3.21 -11.96
N ALA A 183 -0.65 4.47 -11.76
CA ALA A 183 -0.17 5.56 -12.61
C ALA A 183 1.26 5.94 -12.24
N VAL A 184 2.09 6.18 -13.26
CA VAL A 184 3.48 6.62 -13.10
C VAL A 184 3.64 7.99 -13.74
N GLY A 185 4.27 8.93 -13.03
CA GLY A 185 4.54 10.27 -13.55
C GLY A 185 5.47 10.25 -14.77
N ASN A 186 5.36 11.26 -15.63
CA ASN A 186 6.08 11.33 -16.92
C ASN A 186 7.60 11.46 -16.75
N VAL A 187 8.05 12.01 -15.62
CA VAL A 187 9.48 12.07 -15.24
C VAL A 187 9.99 10.69 -14.80
N GLY A 188 9.08 9.74 -14.53
CA GLY A 188 9.41 8.41 -14.09
C GLY A 188 10.25 8.41 -12.81
N GLN A 189 11.23 7.52 -12.79
CA GLN A 189 12.23 7.43 -11.73
C GLN A 189 13.56 8.08 -12.14
N GLU A 190 13.59 8.98 -13.14
CA GLU A 190 14.84 9.58 -13.64
C GLU A 190 15.63 10.35 -12.57
N ARG A 191 14.96 10.91 -11.56
CA ARG A 191 15.61 11.56 -10.39
C ARG A 191 16.05 10.57 -9.31
N GLN A 192 15.56 9.33 -9.36
CA GLN A 192 15.82 8.30 -8.38
C GLN A 192 17.11 7.57 -8.77
N GLY A 193 18.25 8.16 -8.39
CA GLY A 193 19.54 7.48 -8.43
C GLY A 193 19.55 6.23 -7.54
N ASN A 194 20.55 5.36 -7.75
CA ASN A 194 20.74 4.05 -7.09
C ASN A 194 21.04 4.11 -5.56
N GLY A 195 20.50 5.06 -4.80
CA GLY A 195 20.75 5.22 -3.36
C GLY A 195 19.46 5.15 -2.54
N ASP A 196 19.54 4.44 -1.40
CA ASP A 196 18.57 4.29 -0.29
C ASP A 196 17.18 4.94 -0.48
N ILE A 197 16.44 4.43 -1.46
CA ILE A 197 15.21 5.00 -2.05
C ILE A 197 14.08 5.09 -1.02
N ASP A 198 14.06 4.15 -0.06
CA ASP A 198 13.03 4.06 0.97
C ASP A 198 13.14 5.20 2.00
N SER A 199 14.34 5.77 2.21
CA SER A 199 14.58 6.78 3.26
C SER A 199 14.00 8.18 2.97
N LYS A 200 13.60 8.45 1.72
CA LYS A 200 13.11 9.78 1.29
C LYS A 200 11.72 9.77 0.68
N THR A 201 11.07 8.61 0.64
CA THR A 201 9.76 8.47 0.02
C THR A 201 8.66 8.76 1.03
N ALA A 202 7.74 9.65 0.65
CA ALA A 202 6.55 9.98 1.41
C ALA A 202 5.30 9.40 0.73
N ARG A 203 4.26 9.19 1.54
CA ARG A 203 3.00 8.57 1.13
C ARG A 203 1.81 9.42 1.55
N ILE A 204 0.84 9.59 0.66
CA ILE A 204 -0.48 10.11 1.00
C ILE A 204 -1.53 9.05 0.68
N TYR A 205 -2.40 8.76 1.65
CA TYR A 205 -3.46 7.77 1.57
C TYR A 205 -4.81 8.43 1.30
N PHE A 206 -5.63 7.72 0.52
CA PHE A 206 -6.91 8.20 0.03
C PHE A 206 -8.01 7.17 0.31
N ASN A 207 -9.04 7.59 1.05
CA ASN A 207 -10.29 6.85 1.18
C ASN A 207 -11.34 7.45 0.23
N LEU A 208 -11.44 6.87 -0.96
CA LEU A 208 -12.25 7.38 -2.06
C LEU A 208 -13.47 6.49 -2.32
N THR A 209 -14.46 7.05 -3.02
CA THR A 209 -15.40 6.24 -3.81
C THR A 209 -14.77 5.81 -5.14
N PRO A 210 -15.33 4.81 -5.85
CA PRO A 210 -14.85 4.45 -7.19
C PRO A 210 -14.82 5.64 -8.17
N ASP A 211 -15.87 6.46 -8.22
CA ASP A 211 -15.89 7.66 -9.06
C ASP A 211 -14.86 8.70 -8.60
N GLY A 212 -14.60 8.78 -7.28
CA GLY A 212 -13.53 9.58 -6.71
C GLY A 212 -12.15 9.19 -7.22
N ALA A 213 -11.88 7.90 -7.37
CA ALA A 213 -10.62 7.43 -7.92
C ALA A 213 -10.41 7.88 -9.37
N LEU A 214 -11.47 7.90 -10.19
CA LEU A 214 -11.41 8.40 -11.56
C LEU A 214 -11.12 9.90 -11.59
N ALA A 215 -11.87 10.70 -10.82
CA ALA A 215 -11.73 12.16 -10.78
C ALA A 215 -10.37 12.61 -10.20
N VAL A 216 -9.90 11.91 -9.15
CA VAL A 216 -8.58 12.16 -8.57
C VAL A 216 -7.48 11.69 -9.53
N MET A 217 -7.62 10.57 -10.23
CA MET A 217 -6.63 10.11 -11.23
C MET A 217 -6.40 11.18 -12.31
N ASP A 218 -7.47 11.74 -12.86
CA ASP A 218 -7.42 12.81 -13.87
C ASP A 218 -6.65 14.04 -13.38
N SER A 219 -7.12 14.62 -12.28
CA SER A 219 -6.53 15.84 -11.74
C SER A 219 -5.10 15.63 -11.21
N MET A 220 -4.84 14.52 -10.52
CA MET A 220 -3.53 14.18 -9.96
C MET A 220 -2.47 14.05 -11.04
N THR A 221 -2.73 13.19 -12.03
CA THR A 221 -1.76 12.93 -13.09
C THR A 221 -1.54 14.16 -13.94
N LYS A 222 -2.57 14.98 -14.18
CA LYS A 222 -2.44 16.26 -14.89
C LYS A 222 -1.54 17.25 -14.14
N TYR A 223 -1.83 17.53 -12.87
CA TYR A 223 -1.13 18.57 -12.12
C TYR A 223 0.31 18.17 -11.75
N LEU A 224 0.53 16.94 -11.28
CA LEU A 224 1.88 16.50 -10.92
C LEU A 224 2.78 16.34 -12.14
N ASN A 225 2.26 15.89 -13.28
CA ASN A 225 3.05 15.86 -14.53
C ASN A 225 3.38 17.26 -15.03
N ALA A 226 2.45 18.21 -14.96
CA ALA A 226 2.70 19.60 -15.34
C ALA A 226 3.78 20.25 -14.46
N ALA A 227 3.87 19.85 -13.19
CA ALA A 227 4.90 20.28 -12.25
C ALA A 227 6.20 19.46 -12.34
N ALA A 228 6.29 18.48 -13.26
CA ALA A 228 7.45 17.60 -13.41
C ALA A 228 7.87 16.90 -12.10
N ILE A 229 6.89 16.48 -11.30
CA ILE A 229 7.11 15.74 -10.05
C ILE A 229 7.18 14.24 -10.37
N PRO A 230 8.20 13.50 -9.92
CA PRO A 230 8.19 12.04 -9.95
C PRO A 230 7.16 11.51 -8.94
N PHE A 231 6.24 10.68 -9.39
CA PHE A 231 5.24 10.07 -8.52
C PHE A 231 4.81 8.70 -8.99
N THR A 232 4.25 7.93 -8.07
CA THR A 232 3.43 6.76 -8.35
C THR A 232 2.11 6.90 -7.63
N PHE A 233 0.99 6.83 -8.35
CA PHE A 233 -0.33 6.87 -7.76
C PHE A 233 -1.06 5.55 -7.98
N LYS A 234 -1.32 4.83 -6.89
CA LYS A 234 -1.97 3.53 -6.89
C LYS A 234 -3.42 3.69 -6.47
N VAL A 235 -4.35 3.07 -7.19
CA VAL A 235 -5.75 2.96 -6.79
C VAL A 235 -6.27 1.56 -7.09
N LEU A 236 -7.25 1.10 -6.33
CA LEU A 236 -7.88 -0.20 -6.54
C LEU A 236 -8.48 -0.28 -7.96
N TYR A 237 -8.26 -1.39 -8.67
CA TYR A 237 -8.86 -1.59 -10.01
C TYR A 237 -10.23 -2.28 -9.95
N ASN A 238 -10.72 -2.65 -8.77
CA ASN A 238 -12.04 -3.23 -8.58
C ASN A 238 -12.94 -2.27 -7.77
N PRO A 239 -14.08 -1.82 -8.31
CA PRO A 239 -14.96 -0.86 -7.63
C PRO A 239 -15.58 -1.43 -6.34
N SER A 240 -15.78 -2.76 -6.28
CA SER A 240 -16.31 -3.46 -5.10
C SER A 240 -15.37 -3.44 -3.89
N GLU A 241 -14.07 -3.22 -4.11
CA GLU A 241 -13.03 -3.21 -3.08
C GLU A 241 -12.87 -1.84 -2.39
N TYR A 242 -13.56 -0.80 -2.87
CA TYR A 242 -13.60 0.53 -2.25
C TYR A 242 -14.43 0.53 -0.95
N LYS A 243 -14.15 -0.40 -0.03
CA LYS A 243 -14.76 -0.57 1.31
C LYS A 243 -13.72 -0.44 2.42
N ARG A 244 -12.46 -0.15 2.07
CA ARG A 244 -11.33 0.01 2.98
C ARG A 244 -10.83 1.46 2.97
N HIS A 245 -9.99 1.83 3.94
CA HIS A 245 -9.56 3.22 4.11
C HIS A 245 -8.32 3.59 3.24
N ASP A 246 -7.60 2.59 2.72
CA ASP A 246 -6.40 2.73 1.87
C ASP A 246 -6.71 2.37 0.41
N CYS A 247 -7.78 2.95 -0.15
CA CYS A 247 -8.21 2.71 -1.53
C CYS A 247 -7.25 3.29 -2.57
N GLY A 248 -6.57 4.39 -2.23
CA GLY A 248 -5.54 5.00 -3.06
C GLY A 248 -4.31 5.38 -2.25
N VAL A 249 -3.14 5.38 -2.90
CA VAL A 249 -1.86 5.76 -2.29
C VAL A 249 -1.00 6.49 -3.31
N LEU A 250 -0.62 7.73 -3.01
CA LEU A 250 0.36 8.51 -3.75
C LEU A 250 1.74 8.34 -3.09
N TYR A 251 2.74 7.99 -3.88
CA TYR A 251 4.16 7.96 -3.51
C TYR A 251 4.87 9.11 -4.23
N PHE A 252 5.69 9.86 -3.49
CA PHE A 252 6.47 10.99 -3.99
C PHE A 252 7.71 11.20 -3.11
N GLU A 253 8.68 11.97 -3.60
CA GLU A 253 9.89 12.29 -2.83
C GLU A 253 9.62 13.42 -1.83
N ARG A 254 10.14 13.29 -0.61
CA ARG A 254 9.90 14.26 0.47
C ARG A 254 10.38 15.68 0.14
N CYS A 255 11.37 15.84 -0.73
CA CYS A 255 11.81 17.16 -1.21
C CYS A 255 10.72 17.89 -2.01
N ASP A 256 9.79 17.17 -2.64
CA ASP A 256 8.69 17.73 -3.42
C ASP A 256 7.43 18.02 -2.58
N SER A 257 7.51 17.88 -1.25
CA SER A 257 6.35 17.97 -0.35
C SER A 257 5.54 19.27 -0.51
N GLU A 258 6.20 20.41 -0.63
CA GLU A 258 5.50 21.70 -0.76
C GLU A 258 4.61 21.74 -2.01
N VAL A 259 5.15 21.32 -3.15
CA VAL A 259 4.43 21.26 -4.43
C VAL A 259 3.30 20.23 -4.35
N VAL A 260 3.59 19.04 -3.83
CA VAL A 260 2.60 17.96 -3.70
C VAL A 260 1.45 18.38 -2.79
N PHE A 261 1.71 18.97 -1.62
CA PHE A 261 0.64 19.43 -0.72
C PHE A 261 -0.20 20.56 -1.33
N GLY A 262 0.39 21.48 -2.10
CA GLY A 262 -0.35 22.51 -2.82
C GLY A 262 -1.29 21.93 -3.89
N VAL A 263 -0.80 20.96 -4.68
CA VAL A 263 -1.61 20.22 -5.64
C VAL A 263 -2.72 19.44 -4.94
N MET A 264 -2.39 18.77 -3.83
CA MET A 264 -3.35 18.00 -3.04
C MET A 264 -4.48 18.85 -2.48
N GLN A 265 -4.18 20.06 -2.00
CA GLN A 265 -5.20 20.98 -1.50
C GLN A 265 -6.21 21.33 -2.61
N THR A 266 -5.70 21.61 -3.82
CA THR A 266 -6.55 21.92 -4.99
C THR A 266 -7.44 20.74 -5.36
N ILE A 267 -6.86 19.53 -5.46
CA ILE A 267 -7.60 18.30 -5.79
C ILE A 267 -8.66 17.98 -4.74
N TYR A 268 -8.30 18.09 -3.45
CA TYR A 268 -9.20 17.77 -2.35
C TYR A 268 -10.42 18.70 -2.34
N LEU A 269 -10.20 20.02 -2.50
CA LEU A 269 -11.29 20.99 -2.52
C LEU A 269 -12.25 20.77 -3.69
N ALA A 270 -11.74 20.42 -4.87
CA ALA A 270 -12.56 20.16 -6.05
C ALA A 270 -13.36 18.84 -5.96
N ASN A 271 -12.85 17.84 -5.22
CA ASN A 271 -13.39 16.47 -5.22
C ASN A 271 -13.91 16.02 -3.85
N ARG A 272 -14.14 16.94 -2.91
CA ARG A 272 -14.45 16.62 -1.50
C ARG A 272 -15.62 15.65 -1.31
N CYS A 273 -16.64 15.71 -2.19
CA CYS A 273 -17.80 14.81 -2.13
C CYS A 273 -17.46 13.33 -2.37
N HIS A 274 -16.30 13.03 -2.94
CA HIS A 274 -15.85 11.68 -3.24
C HIS A 274 -14.96 11.07 -2.15
N PHE A 275 -14.59 11.84 -1.12
CA PHE A 275 -13.80 11.36 0.01
C PHE A 275 -14.71 10.84 1.12
N ARG A 276 -14.40 9.65 1.63
CA ARG A 276 -15.00 9.11 2.84
C ARG A 276 -14.14 9.48 4.05
N PRO A 277 -14.72 9.78 5.21
CA PRO A 277 -14.00 10.48 6.27
C PRO A 277 -12.89 9.67 6.94
N GLU A 278 -13.00 8.34 6.98
CA GLU A 278 -12.06 7.47 7.68
C GLU A 278 -10.69 7.46 7.01
N VAL A 279 -9.63 7.34 7.82
CA VAL A 279 -8.24 7.22 7.37
C VAL A 279 -7.58 5.98 7.96
N PRO A 280 -6.52 5.43 7.33
CA PRO A 280 -5.83 4.28 7.89
C PRO A 280 -5.19 4.55 9.26
N LEU A 281 -5.22 3.57 10.18
CA LEU A 281 -4.58 3.71 11.49
C LEU A 281 -3.07 4.00 11.35
N PHE A 282 -2.48 4.68 12.34
CA PHE A 282 -1.07 5.07 12.41
C PHE A 282 -0.60 6.09 11.37
N THR A 283 -1.48 6.56 10.48
CA THR A 283 -1.17 7.64 9.55
C THR A 283 -1.50 9.00 10.19
N LYS A 284 -0.79 10.05 9.77
CA LYS A 284 -1.10 11.43 10.17
C LYS A 284 -2.34 11.90 9.42
N PHE A 285 -3.39 12.25 10.15
CA PHE A 285 -4.57 12.88 9.57
C PHE A 285 -4.21 14.20 8.86
N LEU A 286 -4.69 14.37 7.63
CA LEU A 286 -4.58 15.62 6.87
C LEU A 286 -5.95 16.27 6.69
N ALA A 287 -6.93 15.49 6.25
CA ALA A 287 -8.33 15.89 6.06
C ALA A 287 -9.22 14.64 6.09
N PRO A 288 -10.56 14.75 6.19
CA PRO A 288 -11.44 13.59 6.08
C PRO A 288 -11.15 12.78 4.80
N GLY A 289 -10.74 11.53 4.95
CA GLY A 289 -10.34 10.62 3.86
C GLY A 289 -8.93 10.80 3.30
N LEU A 290 -8.11 11.67 3.91
CA LEU A 290 -6.75 11.96 3.47
C LEU A 290 -5.78 11.89 4.65
N SER A 291 -4.72 11.11 4.52
CA SER A 291 -3.69 10.99 5.55
C SER A 291 -2.30 10.78 4.98
N PHE A 292 -1.28 10.90 5.83
CA PHE A 292 0.13 10.90 5.45
C PHE A 292 0.94 9.88 6.24
N ALA A 293 1.95 9.28 5.62
CA ALA A 293 3.02 8.56 6.32
C ALA A 293 4.32 8.57 5.48
N GLU A 294 5.44 8.30 6.12
CA GLU A 294 6.71 8.01 5.45
C GLU A 294 6.79 6.53 5.04
N GLU A 295 7.50 6.25 3.95
CA GLU A 295 7.89 4.88 3.59
C GLU A 295 8.72 4.26 4.72
N PRO A 296 8.38 3.07 5.24
CA PRO A 296 9.20 2.43 6.28
C PRO A 296 10.64 2.18 5.80
N THR A 297 11.62 2.68 6.55
CA THR A 297 13.05 2.40 6.30
C THR A 297 13.49 1.05 6.84
N GLN A 298 12.92 0.62 7.96
CA GLN A 298 13.18 -0.69 8.58
C GLN A 298 12.02 -1.64 8.29
N LYS A 299 12.23 -2.58 7.37
CA LYS A 299 11.22 -3.56 6.92
C LYS A 299 11.47 -4.95 7.49
N PHE A 300 10.42 -5.67 7.86
CA PHE A 300 10.52 -7.06 8.33
C PHE A 300 10.61 -8.07 7.17
N THR A 301 10.11 -7.69 5.99
CA THR A 301 10.14 -8.52 4.78
C THR A 301 10.41 -7.65 3.55
N SER A 302 10.92 -8.25 2.46
CA SER A 302 11.20 -7.53 1.20
C SER A 302 9.97 -6.88 0.56
N GLN A 303 8.79 -7.48 0.73
CA GLN A 303 7.51 -6.94 0.27
C GLN A 303 6.66 -6.56 1.48
N GLU A 304 6.78 -5.31 1.92
CA GLU A 304 6.05 -4.81 3.08
C GLU A 304 5.44 -3.43 2.81
N SER A 305 4.16 -3.27 3.15
CA SER A 305 3.48 -1.97 3.15
C SER A 305 3.63 -1.28 4.51
N PHE A 306 3.47 0.04 4.59
CA PHE A 306 3.43 0.79 5.85
C PHE A 306 2.46 0.19 6.87
N GLY A 307 1.22 -0.12 6.46
CA GLY A 307 0.25 -0.73 7.36
C GLY A 307 0.69 -2.10 7.85
N MET A 308 1.27 -2.94 6.98
CA MET A 308 1.84 -4.23 7.40
C MET A 308 2.95 -4.04 8.42
N ASN A 309 3.85 -3.07 8.19
CA ASN A 309 4.95 -2.76 9.08
C ASN A 309 4.45 -2.33 10.47
N ARG A 310 3.60 -1.31 10.54
CA ARG A 310 3.10 -0.82 11.85
C ARG A 310 2.24 -1.85 12.57
N CYS A 311 1.41 -2.62 11.85
CA CYS A 311 0.68 -3.73 12.45
C CYS A 311 1.60 -4.87 12.91
N GLN A 312 2.74 -5.11 12.24
CA GLN A 312 3.71 -6.12 12.66
C GLN A 312 4.41 -5.71 13.97
N ILE A 313 4.75 -4.44 14.15
CA ILE A 313 5.31 -3.92 15.41
C ILE A 313 4.33 -4.15 16.57
N VAL A 314 3.05 -3.82 16.36
CA VAL A 314 1.99 -4.08 17.36
C VAL A 314 1.83 -5.58 17.63
N ALA A 315 1.79 -6.40 16.57
CA ALA A 315 1.67 -7.85 16.70
C ALA A 315 2.84 -8.45 17.51
N ASN A 316 4.06 -7.95 17.32
CA ASN A 316 5.23 -8.38 18.08
C ASN A 316 5.06 -8.10 19.58
N GLY A 317 4.56 -6.91 19.94
CA GLY A 317 4.35 -6.52 21.34
C GLY A 317 3.27 -7.38 22.01
N LEU A 318 2.16 -7.62 21.32
CA LEU A 318 1.10 -8.50 21.80
C LEU A 318 1.57 -9.95 21.95
N MET A 319 2.35 -10.47 20.99
CA MET A 319 2.93 -11.81 21.04
C MET A 319 3.94 -11.94 22.18
N GLN A 320 4.76 -10.92 22.43
CA GLN A 320 5.71 -10.89 23.55
C GLN A 320 4.98 -10.98 24.90
N ALA A 321 3.95 -10.17 25.12
CA ALA A 321 3.14 -10.22 26.33
C ALA A 321 2.44 -11.59 26.49
N TRP A 322 1.94 -12.15 25.38
CA TRP A 322 1.28 -13.45 25.37
C TRP A 322 2.22 -14.61 25.73
N GLN A 323 3.41 -14.64 25.14
CA GLN A 323 4.43 -15.67 25.39
C GLN A 323 4.99 -15.61 26.82
N ASN A 324 5.09 -14.41 27.39
CA ASN A 324 5.55 -14.21 28.76
C ASN A 324 4.47 -14.57 29.80
N GLY A 325 3.24 -14.88 29.38
CA GLY A 325 2.12 -15.20 30.26
C GLY A 325 1.53 -14.00 31.00
N ASN A 326 2.08 -12.79 30.82
CA ASN A 326 1.59 -11.55 31.42
C ASN A 326 0.77 -10.75 30.40
N ASN A 327 -0.52 -11.07 30.29
CA ASN A 327 -1.43 -10.58 29.26
C ASN A 327 -2.33 -9.41 29.71
N THR A 328 -1.95 -8.67 30.76
CA THR A 328 -2.75 -7.51 31.17
C THR A 328 -2.72 -6.42 30.09
N PRO A 329 -3.78 -5.60 29.95
CA PRO A 329 -3.81 -4.50 28.98
C PRO A 329 -2.61 -3.54 29.11
N GLU A 330 -2.19 -3.26 30.34
CA GLU A 330 -1.02 -2.43 30.64
C GLU A 330 0.28 -3.05 30.13
N GLU A 331 0.52 -4.34 30.42
CA GLU A 331 1.72 -5.04 29.97
C GLU A 331 1.77 -5.14 28.44
N ARG A 332 0.63 -5.44 27.81
CA ARG A 332 0.51 -5.45 26.35
C ARG A 332 0.88 -4.09 25.74
N LEU A 333 0.36 -3.00 26.32
CA LEU A 333 0.67 -1.65 25.85
C LEU A 333 2.16 -1.32 26.03
N ASN A 334 2.75 -1.69 27.17
CA ASN A 334 4.18 -1.50 27.45
C ASN A 334 5.06 -2.30 26.47
N ALA A 335 4.71 -3.56 26.20
CA ALA A 335 5.41 -4.39 25.22
C ALA A 335 5.32 -3.79 23.80
N ILE A 336 4.16 -3.28 23.40
CA ILE A 336 4.03 -2.59 22.10
C ILE A 336 4.93 -1.35 22.05
N ARG A 337 4.91 -0.49 23.08
CA ARG A 337 5.79 0.69 23.15
C ARG A 337 7.26 0.31 23.05
N GLN A 338 7.66 -0.77 23.71
CA GLN A 338 9.02 -1.29 23.64
C GLN A 338 9.40 -1.69 22.20
N GLN A 339 8.51 -2.35 21.46
CA GLN A 339 8.75 -2.73 20.06
C GLN A 339 8.93 -1.52 19.14
N PHE A 340 8.14 -0.45 19.33
CA PHE A 340 8.34 0.81 18.62
C PHE A 340 9.70 1.45 18.96
N SER A 341 10.04 1.50 20.25
CA SER A 341 11.31 2.06 20.72
C SER A 341 12.53 1.30 20.21
N GLN A 342 12.47 -0.04 20.10
CA GLN A 342 13.55 -0.86 19.52
C GLN A 342 13.88 -0.49 18.08
N LEU A 343 12.92 0.04 17.33
CA LEU A 343 13.08 0.51 15.96
C LEU A 343 13.36 2.01 15.87
N GLY A 344 13.48 2.70 17.01
CA GLY A 344 13.65 4.15 17.08
C GLY A 344 12.40 4.95 16.69
N ILE A 345 11.25 4.30 16.49
CA ILE A 345 10.02 4.97 16.04
C ILE A 345 9.29 5.55 17.26
N GLU A 346 9.00 6.85 17.22
CA GLU A 346 8.13 7.50 18.21
C GLU A 346 6.70 6.95 18.11
N TRP A 347 6.22 6.32 19.17
CA TRP A 347 4.89 5.72 19.22
C TRP A 347 3.75 6.73 19.01
N GLU A 348 3.93 7.97 19.45
CA GLU A 348 2.99 9.08 19.28
C GLU A 348 2.97 9.62 17.84
N ARG A 349 4.01 9.32 17.05
CA ARG A 349 4.15 9.74 15.65
C ARG A 349 4.53 8.55 14.77
N PRO A 350 3.73 7.46 14.76
CA PRO A 350 4.09 6.24 14.05
C PRO A 350 4.06 6.43 12.53
N TYR A 351 3.52 7.54 12.03
CA TYR A 351 3.56 7.94 10.63
C TYR A 351 4.95 8.40 10.15
N LEU A 352 5.89 8.66 11.06
CA LEU A 352 7.29 8.97 10.75
C LEU A 352 8.16 7.73 10.96
N ASN A 353 9.34 7.74 10.34
CA ASN A 353 10.41 6.80 10.68
C ASN A 353 11.15 7.25 11.96
N GLY A 354 11.88 6.31 12.57
CA GLY A 354 12.83 6.64 13.63
C GLY A 354 14.04 7.40 13.09
N GLU A 355 14.61 8.26 13.93
CA GLU A 355 15.85 9.00 13.63
C GLU A 355 17.11 8.13 13.61
#